data_AF-A0A924HG97-F1
#
_entry.id   AF-A0A924HG97-F1
#
_cell.length_a   1.000
_cell.length_b   1.000
_cell.length_c   1.000
_cell.angle_alpha   90.00
_cell.angle_beta   90.00
_cell.angle_gamma   90.00
#
_symmetry.space_group_name_H-M   'P 1'
#
loop_
_entity.id
_entity.type
_entity.pdbx_description
1 polymer ?
#
loop_
_entity_poly.entity_id
_entity_poly.type
_entity_poly.pdbx_seq_one_letter_code
_entity_poly.pdbx_strand_id
1 'polypeptide(L)' 'MKKLGIIIMAIGASIILGALVLTNSHGFNPMDSNNGLNASALEFFGGLLIAGVGIVIFANAQQAARSSK' A
#
# COMPACT_ATOMS: atom_id res chain seq x y z
N MET A 1 3.85 19.25 0.07
CA MET A 1 2.92 18.21 -0.42
C MET A 1 3.58 17.14 -1.29
N LYS A 2 4.47 17.47 -2.25
CA LYS A 2 5.15 16.46 -3.09
C LYS A 2 5.94 15.41 -2.30
N LYS A 3 6.78 15.84 -1.34
CA LYS A 3 7.56 14.94 -0.47
C LYS A 3 6.68 14.03 0.37
N LEU A 4 5.53 14.53 0.85
CA LEU A 4 4.57 13.76 1.65
C LEU A 4 3.93 12.63 0.83
N GLY A 5 3.50 12.91 -0.40
CA GLY A 5 2.95 11.88 -1.28
C GLY A 5 3.95 10.76 -1.58
N ILE A 6 5.22 11.11 -1.81
CA ILE A 6 6.31 10.13 -2.01
C ILE A 6 6.52 9.26 -0.76
N ILE A 7 6.55 9.87 0.43
CA ILE A 7 6.73 9.13 1.70
C ILE A 7 5.58 8.15 1.93
N ILE A 8 4.33 8.59 1.77
CA ILE A 8 3.15 7.74 1.96
C ILE A 8 3.14 6.59 0.95
N MET A 9 3.49 6.88 -0.31
CA MET A 9 3.62 5.87 -1.36
C MET A 9 4.71 4.84 -1.03
N ALA A 10 5.86 5.28 -0.51
CA ALA A 10 6.94 4.39 -0.09
C ALA A 10 6.53 3.51 1.11
N ILE A 11 5.79 4.05 2.07
CA ILE A 11 5.25 3.27 3.19
C ILE A 11 4.29 2.19 2.67
N GLY A 12 3.33 2.56 1.81
CA GLY A 12 2.40 1.61 1.21
C GLY A 12 3.09 0.51 0.40
N ALA A 13 4.10 0.86 -0.39
CA ALA A 13 4.90 -0.10 -1.15
C ALA A 13 5.68 -1.07 -0.23
N SER A 14 6.25 -0.57 0.87
CA SER A 14 6.94 -1.41 1.85
C SER A 14 5.99 -2.39 2.55
N ILE A 15 4.75 -1.98 2.84
CA ILE A 15 3.72 -2.87 3.41
C ILE A 15 3.38 -3.98 2.42
N ILE A 16 3.16 -3.64 1.14
CA ILE A 16 2.86 -4.62 0.09
C ILE A 16 4.02 -5.61 -0.08
N LEU A 17 5.25 -5.11 -0.17
CA LEU A 17 6.45 -5.96 -0.29
C LEU A 17 6.63 -6.86 0.94
N GLY A 18 6.43 -6.31 2.13
CA GLY A 18 6.43 -7.07 3.38
C GLY A 18 5.37 -8.18 3.36
N ALA A 19 4.14 -7.85 2.97
CA ALA A 19 3.06 -8.83 2.85
C ALA A 19 3.39 -9.94 1.85
N LEU A 20 4.00 -9.63 0.70
CA LEU A 20 4.38 -10.63 -0.30
C LEU A 20 5.55 -11.52 0.13
N VAL A 21 6.51 -10.99 0.88
CA VAL A 21 7.71 -11.74 1.32
C VAL A 21 7.44 -12.53 2.61
N LEU A 22 6.64 -11.98 3.53
CA LEU A 22 6.38 -12.56 4.85
C LEU A 22 5.16 -13.50 4.87
N THR A 23 4.26 -13.40 3.88
CA THR A 23 3.14 -14.34 3.77
C THR A 23 3.65 -15.65 3.15
N ASN A 24 3.76 -16.69 3.98
CA ASN A 24 4.08 -18.04 3.52
C ASN A 24 3.06 -18.52 2.48
N SER A 25 3.49 -19.35 1.52
CA SER A 25 2.60 -19.91 0.49
C SER A 25 1.43 -20.74 1.06
N HIS A 26 1.55 -21.19 2.31
CA HIS A 26 0.50 -21.90 3.05
C HIS A 26 -0.48 -20.96 3.77
N GLY A 27 -0.18 -19.66 3.88
CA GLY A 27 -1.12 -18.65 4.40
C GLY A 27 -2.33 -18.44 3.49
N PHE A 28 -2.26 -18.92 2.24
CA PHE A 28 -3.39 -19.03 1.31
C PHE A 28 -4.05 -20.42 1.29
N ASN A 29 -3.63 -21.33 2.18
CA ASN A 29 -4.23 -22.66 2.27
C ASN A 29 -5.65 -22.51 2.85
N PRO A 30 -6.71 -22.93 2.13
CA PRO A 30 -8.08 -22.83 2.62
C PRO A 30 -8.37 -23.73 3.84
N MET A 31 -7.44 -24.61 4.21
CA MET A 31 -7.49 -25.39 5.46
C MET A 31 -6.91 -24.63 6.68
N ASP A 32 -6.23 -23.51 6.47
CA ASP A 32 -5.71 -22.66 7.55
C ASP A 32 -6.82 -21.73 8.08
N SER A 33 -6.75 -21.33 9.34
CA SER A 33 -7.87 -20.61 9.97
C SER A 33 -8.28 -19.35 9.17
N ASN A 34 -9.58 -19.12 8.99
CA ASN A 34 -10.11 -17.93 8.29
C ASN A 34 -9.49 -16.61 8.81
N ASN A 35 -9.10 -16.56 10.08
CA ASN A 35 -8.47 -15.40 10.68
C ASN A 35 -7.05 -15.12 10.12
N GLY A 36 -6.27 -16.15 9.82
CA GLY A 36 -4.94 -16.01 9.22
C GLY A 36 -5.00 -15.48 7.78
N LEU A 37 -5.88 -16.08 6.97
CA LEU A 37 -6.18 -15.63 5.60
C LEU A 37 -6.64 -14.17 5.55
N ASN A 38 -7.57 -13.80 6.45
CA ASN A 38 -8.10 -12.44 6.49
C ASN A 38 -7.07 -11.41 6.96
N ALA A 39 -6.19 -11.76 7.90
CA ALA A 39 -5.15 -10.86 8.38
C ALA A 39 -4.12 -10.55 7.29
N SER A 40 -3.61 -11.58 6.59
CA SER A 40 -2.66 -11.39 5.48
C SER A 40 -3.29 -10.64 4.30
N ALA A 41 -4.56 -10.89 4.00
CA ALA A 41 -5.29 -10.12 2.99
C ALA A 41 -5.45 -8.65 3.39
N LEU A 42 -5.79 -8.36 4.66
CA LEU A 42 -5.94 -7.00 5.17
C LEU A 42 -4.64 -6.20 5.06
N GLU A 43 -3.50 -6.81 5.36
CA GLU A 43 -2.18 -6.18 5.24
C GLU A 43 -1.87 -5.81 3.79
N PHE A 44 -2.12 -6.72 2.86
CA PHE A 44 -1.88 -6.49 1.43
C PHE A 44 -2.81 -5.39 0.87
N PHE A 45 -4.12 -5.50 1.10
CA PHE A 45 -5.11 -4.52 0.62
C PHE A 45 -4.99 -3.17 1.32
N GLY A 46 -4.63 -3.17 2.62
CA GLY A 46 -4.31 -1.96 3.37
C GLY A 46 -3.08 -1.25 2.80
N GLY A 47 -2.02 -2.01 2.46
CA GLY A 47 -0.85 -1.49 1.77
C GLY A 47 -1.19 -0.84 0.42
N LEU A 48 -2.06 -1.47 -0.37
CA LEU A 48 -2.56 -0.92 -1.64
C LEU A 48 -3.30 0.41 -1.45
N LEU A 49 -4.17 0.50 -0.43
CA LEU A 49 -4.88 1.74 -0.11
C LEU A 49 -3.91 2.87 0.27
N ILE A 50 -2.94 2.59 1.14
CA ILE A 50 -1.95 3.57 1.57
C ILE A 50 -1.10 4.04 0.37
N ALA A 51 -0.65 3.11 -0.47
CA ALA A 51 0.08 3.45 -1.69
C ALA A 51 -0.76 4.32 -2.64
N GLY A 52 -2.03 3.97 -2.84
CA GLY A 52 -2.97 4.73 -3.66
C GLY A 52 -3.19 6.16 -3.16
N VAL A 53 -3.38 6.34 -1.86
CA VAL A 53 -3.47 7.67 -1.23
C VAL A 53 -2.20 8.49 -1.48
N GLY A 54 -1.02 7.86 -1.34
CA GLY A 54 0.26 8.50 -1.64
C GLY A 54 0.37 8.99 -3.09
N ILE A 55 -0.09 8.19 -4.05
CA ILE A 55 -0.15 8.53 -5.48
C ILE A 55 -1.07 9.74 -5.72
N VAL A 56 -2.29 9.74 -5.16
CA VAL A 56 -3.24 10.85 -5.33
C VAL A 56 -2.67 12.16 -4.77
N ILE A 57 -2.07 12.13 -3.58
CA ILE A 57 -1.44 13.30 -2.97
C ILE A 57 -0.28 13.81 -3.84
N PHE A 58 0.54 12.90 -4.37
CA PHE A 58 1.65 13.27 -5.24
C PHE A 58 1.17 13.88 -6.57
N ALA A 59 0.18 13.26 -7.22
CA ALA A 59 -0.40 13.74 -8.47
C ALA A 59 -1.00 15.14 -8.32
N ASN A 60 -1.80 15.36 -7.27
CA ASN A 60 -2.38 16.66 -6.96
C ASN A 60 -1.30 17.72 -6.69
N ALA A 61 -0.24 17.35 -5.97
CA ALA A 61 0.88 18.25 -5.71
C ALA A 61 1.69 18.58 -6.98
N GLN A 62 1.76 17.70 -7.97
CA GLN A 62 2.35 17.98 -9.28
C GLN A 62 1.46 18.89 -10.12
N GLN A 63 0.16 18.63 -10.15
CA GLN A 63 -0.81 19.45 -10.88
C GLN A 63 -0.86 20.89 -10.34
N ALA A 64 -0.91 21.06 -9.01
CA ALA A 64 -0.85 22.38 -8.38
C ALA A 64 0.43 23.15 -8.73
N ALA A 65 1.57 22.46 -8.78
CA ALA A 65 2.84 23.08 -9.16
C ALA A 65 2.91 23.48 -10.65
N ARG A 66 2.13 22.82 -11.52
CA ARG A 66 2.02 23.18 -12.95
C ARG A 66 1.06 24.35 -13.17
N SER A 67 -0.03 24.42 -12.42
CA SER A 67 -1.04 25.48 -12.53
C SER A 67 -0.60 26.85 -11.98
N SER A 68 0.53 26.90 -11.25
CA SER A 68 1.10 28.11 -10.66
C SER A 68 2.17 28.78 -11.55
N LYS A 69 2.44 28.23 -12.74
CA LYS A 69 3.30 28.82 -13.76
C LYS A 69 2.45 29.34 -14.90
#